data_AF-R5MWN1-F1
#
_entry.id   AF-R5MWN1-F1
#
_cell.length_a   1.000
_cell.length_b   1.000
_cell.length_c   1.000
_cell.angle_alpha   90.00
_cell.angle_beta   90.00
_cell.angle_gamma   90.00
#
_symmetry.space_group_name_H-M   'P 1'
#
loop_
_entity.id
_entity.type
_entity.pdbx_description
1 polymer ?
#
loop_
_entity_poly.entity_id
_entity_poly.type
_entity_poly.pdbx_seq_one_letter_code
_entity_poly.pdbx_strand_id
1 'polypeptide(L)'
;MKKNILIIALCISLILMTNGCNSKPTNYKDTSNAVYNYFQNAKKDENITAISYDNEKQVVVVTLADNSQENQKKFLKSVNVDKKYIEFEQGGTYNTFDAKIVTLDNVKEDKISFNKYLTKEDRTIYLENNIKELYIFDHQSRWTFKYYVTNTNQSLENSIKSVTDLLEKEANLKDGGTAIYKNKVKNMTIIACNTLNGNKDVYIGDYQLSFKDNMCK
;
A
#
# COMPACT_ATOMS: atom_id res chain seq x y z
N MET A 1 20.63 -1.16 34.49
CA MET A 1 21.00 0.25 34.23
C MET A 1 21.94 0.24 33.02
N LYS A 2 21.78 0.96 31.91
CA LYS A 2 20.84 1.97 31.41
C LYS A 2 20.73 1.77 29.88
N LYS A 3 19.57 2.18 29.34
CA LYS A 3 19.20 2.28 27.92
C LYS A 3 20.24 3.05 27.11
N ASN A 4 20.44 2.66 25.85
CA ASN A 4 20.73 3.59 24.74
C ASN A 4 19.80 3.23 23.58
N ILE A 5 18.58 3.76 23.64
CA ILE A 5 17.68 3.84 22.49
C ILE A 5 18.20 5.00 21.65
N LEU A 6 18.68 4.70 20.43
CA LEU A 6 18.92 5.71 19.43
C LEU A 6 17.55 6.25 18.98
N ILE A 7 17.11 7.30 19.66
CA ILE A 7 16.03 8.17 19.16
C ILE A 7 16.67 8.95 18.02
N ILE A 8 16.31 8.62 16.77
CA ILE A 8 16.51 9.53 15.64
C ILE A 8 15.55 10.69 15.92
N ALA A 9 16.08 11.69 16.63
CA ALA A 9 15.39 12.91 16.93
C ALA A 9 15.03 13.58 15.60
N LEU A 10 13.73 13.84 15.45
CA LEU A 10 13.18 14.75 14.48
C LEU A 10 14.08 15.99 14.35
N CYS A 11 14.69 16.17 13.18
CA CYS A 11 15.05 17.52 12.74
C CYS A 11 13.76 18.25 12.37
N ILE A 12 12.98 18.64 13.39
CA ILE A 12 12.11 19.82 13.30
C ILE A 12 13.06 21.00 13.28
N SER A 13 13.57 21.33 12.09
CA SER A 13 13.94 22.71 11.85
C SER A 13 12.65 23.51 11.96
N LEU A 14 12.61 24.43 12.95
CA LEU A 14 11.62 25.49 13.02
C LEU A 14 11.61 26.22 11.66
N ILE A 15 10.66 25.88 10.80
CA ILE A 15 10.35 26.73 9.64
C ILE A 15 9.40 27.78 10.18
N LEU A 16 10.00 28.94 10.46
CA LEU A 16 9.32 30.21 10.61
C LEU A 16 8.18 30.29 9.60
N MET A 17 6.96 30.54 10.08
CA MET A 17 5.82 30.91 9.24
C MET A 17 6.15 32.24 8.57
N THR A 18 6.82 32.20 7.43
CA THR A 18 6.78 33.32 6.50
C THR A 18 5.44 33.20 5.78
N ASN A 19 4.50 34.05 6.19
CA ASN A 19 3.44 34.52 5.30
C ASN A 19 4.10 35.31 4.16
N GLY A 20 4.82 34.61 3.29
CA GLY A 20 5.38 35.11 2.04
C GLY A 20 4.47 34.67 0.91
N CYS A 21 4.31 35.52 -0.10
CA CYS A 21 3.55 35.30 -1.33
C CYS A 21 3.28 33.83 -1.64
N ASN A 22 1.99 33.46 -1.81
CA ASN A 22 1.50 32.14 -2.22
C ASN A 22 2.01 31.74 -3.62
N SER A 23 3.32 31.63 -3.79
CA SER A 23 3.92 31.11 -5.01
C SER A 23 3.66 29.62 -5.07
N LYS A 24 3.10 29.20 -6.20
CA LYS A 24 2.87 27.80 -6.52
C LYS A 24 4.21 27.04 -6.43
N PRO A 25 4.29 25.88 -5.76
CA PRO A 25 5.50 25.07 -5.72
C PRO A 25 6.01 24.76 -7.13
N THR A 26 7.34 24.84 -7.31
CA THR A 26 7.99 24.68 -8.62
C THR A 26 8.67 23.33 -8.80
N ASN A 27 8.86 22.58 -7.72
CA ASN A 27 9.52 21.28 -7.68
C ASN A 27 8.71 20.24 -6.88
N TYR A 28 9.10 18.96 -7.01
CA TYR A 28 8.45 17.82 -6.35
C TYR A 28 8.44 17.94 -4.83
N LYS A 29 9.59 18.28 -4.21
CA LYS A 29 9.72 18.36 -2.75
C LYS A 29 8.75 19.36 -2.15
N ASP A 30 8.66 20.55 -2.73
CA ASP A 30 7.77 21.60 -2.24
C ASP A 30 6.30 21.27 -2.51
N THR A 31 6.01 20.59 -3.63
CA THR A 31 4.66 20.07 -3.94
C THR A 31 4.23 19.03 -2.90
N SER A 32 5.09 18.07 -2.59
CA SER A 32 4.83 17.03 -1.58
C SER A 32 4.55 17.65 -0.21
N ASN A 33 5.32 18.66 0.19
CA ASN A 33 5.09 19.38 1.44
C ASN A 33 3.75 20.13 1.43
N ALA A 34 3.40 20.79 0.32
CA ALA A 34 2.12 21.49 0.20
C ALA A 34 0.92 20.53 0.30
N VAL A 35 0.99 19.38 -0.38
CA VAL A 35 -0.05 18.33 -0.31
C VAL A 35 -0.15 17.75 1.09
N TYR A 36 0.98 17.42 1.72
CA TYR A 36 1.01 16.95 3.11
C TYR A 36 0.35 17.94 4.06
N ASN A 37 0.73 19.22 3.99
CA ASN A 37 0.17 20.26 4.85
C ASN A 37 -1.32 20.48 4.60
N TYR A 38 -1.78 20.43 3.35
CA TYR A 38 -3.20 20.48 3.04
C TYR A 38 -3.94 19.32 3.69
N PHE A 39 -3.40 18.11 3.61
CA PHE A 39 -4.05 16.94 4.16
C PHE A 39 -4.14 16.95 5.69
N GLN A 40 -3.11 17.46 6.37
CA GLN A 40 -3.09 17.54 7.84
C GLN A 40 -3.97 18.66 8.40
N ASN A 41 -4.20 19.74 7.64
CA ASN A 41 -4.82 20.96 8.17
C ASN A 41 -6.16 21.33 7.52
N ALA A 42 -6.47 20.86 6.32
CA ALA A 42 -7.73 21.16 5.68
C ALA A 42 -8.87 20.38 6.36
N LYS A 43 -10.06 20.99 6.44
CA LYS A 43 -11.29 20.22 6.69
C LYS A 43 -11.29 19.05 5.70
N LYS A 44 -11.48 17.83 6.24
CA LYS A 44 -11.44 16.56 5.50
C LYS A 44 -12.14 16.72 4.15
N ASP A 45 -11.36 16.86 3.07
CA ASP A 45 -11.91 16.80 1.72
C ASP A 45 -12.34 15.36 1.52
N GLU A 46 -13.64 15.09 1.67
CA GLU A 46 -14.19 13.74 1.64
C GLU A 46 -13.95 13.05 0.31
N ASN A 47 -13.65 13.81 -0.75
CA ASN A 47 -13.30 13.23 -2.03
C ASN A 47 -11.88 12.66 -2.06
N ILE A 48 -10.97 13.09 -1.18
CA ILE A 48 -9.61 12.54 -1.10
C ILE A 48 -9.63 11.31 -0.20
N THR A 49 -9.38 10.15 -0.78
CA THR A 49 -9.47 8.89 -0.06
C THR A 49 -8.13 8.31 0.32
N ALA A 50 -7.07 8.61 -0.43
CA ALA A 50 -5.71 8.28 -0.02
C ALA A 50 -4.64 9.15 -0.68
N ILE A 51 -3.47 9.26 -0.03
CA ILE A 51 -2.28 9.90 -0.58
C ILE A 51 -1.08 8.97 -0.45
N SER A 52 -0.21 8.96 -1.46
CA SER A 52 1.11 8.34 -1.41
C SER A 52 2.14 9.17 -2.19
N TYR A 53 3.42 8.93 -1.91
CA TYR A 53 4.53 9.67 -2.49
C TYR A 53 5.42 8.71 -3.28
N ASP A 54 5.46 8.89 -4.60
CA ASP A 54 6.32 8.11 -5.51
C ASP A 54 7.59 8.92 -5.79
N ASN A 55 8.63 8.65 -4.99
CA ASN A 55 9.90 9.37 -5.10
C ASN A 55 10.69 9.06 -6.37
N GLU A 56 10.47 7.89 -6.98
CA GLU A 56 11.15 7.49 -8.21
C GLU A 56 10.59 8.27 -9.41
N LYS A 57 9.27 8.33 -9.51
CA LYS A 57 8.59 9.16 -10.53
C LYS A 57 8.54 10.64 -10.19
N GLN A 58 8.85 11.00 -8.94
CA GLN A 58 8.71 12.36 -8.41
C GLN A 58 7.27 12.90 -8.53
N VAL A 59 6.29 12.08 -8.16
CA VAL A 59 4.87 12.49 -8.15
C VAL A 59 4.22 12.15 -6.80
N VAL A 60 3.26 12.98 -6.41
CA VAL A 60 2.32 12.66 -5.34
C VAL A 60 1.12 12.00 -6.00
N VAL A 61 0.80 10.79 -5.58
CA VAL A 61 -0.40 10.10 -6.07
C VAL A 61 -1.55 10.42 -5.14
N VAL A 62 -2.58 11.06 -5.70
CA VAL A 62 -3.79 11.49 -5.00
C VAL A 62 -4.93 10.60 -5.47
N THR A 63 -5.45 9.80 -4.54
CA THR A 63 -6.57 8.91 -4.80
C THR A 63 -7.87 9.63 -4.47
N LEU A 64 -8.79 9.69 -5.44
CA LEU A 64 -10.08 10.37 -5.32
C LEU A 64 -11.24 9.38 -5.36
N ALA A 65 -12.30 9.63 -4.58
CA ALA A 65 -13.57 8.88 -4.63
C ALA A 65 -14.35 9.16 -5.92
N ASP A 66 -14.30 10.39 -6.43
CA ASP A 66 -14.67 10.77 -7.78
C ASP A 66 -13.47 11.45 -8.45
N ASN A 67 -12.84 10.72 -9.38
CA ASN A 67 -11.69 11.17 -10.15
C ASN A 67 -12.06 11.95 -11.43
N SER A 68 -13.18 12.68 -11.41
CA SER A 68 -13.57 13.58 -12.49
C SER A 68 -12.57 14.73 -12.70
N GLN A 69 -12.49 15.26 -13.93
CA GLN A 69 -11.64 16.41 -14.24
C GLN A 69 -11.96 17.64 -13.38
N GLU A 70 -13.22 17.79 -12.98
CA GLU A 70 -13.68 18.86 -12.10
C GLU A 70 -13.03 18.73 -10.72
N ASN A 71 -13.09 17.55 -10.11
CA ASN A 71 -12.48 17.30 -8.81
C ASN A 71 -10.96 17.36 -8.84
N GLN A 72 -10.32 16.90 -9.91
CA GLN A 72 -8.88 17.09 -10.11
C GLN A 72 -8.51 18.58 -10.11
N LYS A 73 -9.26 19.43 -10.84
CA LYS A 73 -9.03 20.88 -10.88
C LYS A 73 -9.27 21.53 -9.51
N LYS A 74 -10.33 21.10 -8.81
CA LYS A 74 -10.66 21.58 -7.45
C LYS A 74 -9.52 21.29 -6.47
N PHE A 75 -8.97 20.07 -6.49
CA PHE A 75 -7.81 19.70 -5.68
C PHE A 75 -6.60 20.59 -5.99
N LEU A 76 -6.18 20.65 -7.26
CA LEU A 76 -5.00 21.41 -7.68
C LEU A 76 -5.08 22.89 -7.28
N LYS A 77 -6.28 23.48 -7.40
CA LYS A 77 -6.55 24.86 -6.98
C LYS A 77 -6.50 25.04 -5.47
N SER A 78 -7.05 24.10 -4.70
CA SER A 78 -7.12 24.18 -3.24
C SER A 78 -5.76 24.03 -2.58
N VAL A 79 -4.92 23.12 -3.09
CA VAL A 79 -3.54 22.94 -2.61
C VAL A 79 -2.57 23.95 -3.26
N ASN A 80 -2.98 24.62 -4.34
CA ASN A 80 -2.15 25.53 -5.13
C ASN A 80 -0.88 24.85 -5.66
N VAL A 81 -1.01 23.71 -6.35
CA VAL A 81 0.10 22.89 -6.87
C VAL A 81 0.00 22.64 -8.37
N ASP A 82 1.12 22.20 -8.98
CA ASP A 82 1.18 21.89 -10.40
C ASP A 82 0.84 20.44 -10.69
N LYS A 83 0.02 20.21 -11.73
CA LYS A 83 -0.37 18.86 -12.15
C LYS A 83 0.85 18.01 -12.52
N LYS A 84 1.96 18.61 -12.98
CA LYS A 84 3.16 17.85 -13.39
C LYS A 84 3.77 16.99 -12.27
N TYR A 85 3.47 17.27 -11.00
CA TYR A 85 3.91 16.48 -9.84
C TYR A 85 2.77 15.72 -9.16
N ILE A 86 1.59 15.65 -9.78
CA ILE A 86 0.40 15.00 -9.22
C ILE A 86 -0.11 13.95 -10.20
N GLU A 87 -0.23 12.71 -9.73
CA GLU A 87 -0.92 11.63 -10.43
C GLU A 87 -2.27 11.39 -9.73
N PHE A 88 -3.36 11.32 -10.50
CA PHE A 88 -4.69 11.09 -9.95
C PHE A 88 -5.18 9.69 -10.26
N GLU A 89 -5.66 9.00 -9.23
CA GLU A 89 -6.23 7.66 -9.35
C GLU A 89 -7.65 7.61 -8.79
N GLN A 90 -8.47 6.76 -9.41
CA GLN A 90 -9.80 6.43 -8.90
C GLN A 90 -9.67 5.41 -7.75
N GLY A 91 -10.24 5.73 -6.58
CA GLY A 91 -10.26 4.82 -5.44
C GLY A 91 -11.62 4.69 -4.77
N GLY A 92 -11.69 3.79 -3.79
CA GLY A 92 -12.81 3.66 -2.86
C GLY A 92 -12.61 4.51 -1.60
N THR A 93 -13.51 4.39 -0.63
CA THR A 93 -13.43 5.07 0.67
C THR A 93 -12.56 4.28 1.65
N TYR A 94 -11.36 4.77 1.95
CA TYR A 94 -10.39 4.09 2.85
C TYR A 94 -10.29 4.78 4.22
N ASN A 95 -11.40 4.77 4.96
CA ASN A 95 -11.44 5.37 6.31
C ASN A 95 -10.85 4.47 7.40
N THR A 96 -10.66 3.19 7.09
CA THR A 96 -10.11 2.13 7.97
C THR A 96 -9.04 1.35 7.22
N PHE A 97 -8.36 0.43 7.92
CA PHE A 97 -7.42 -0.49 7.30
C PHE A 97 -8.05 -1.23 6.11
N ASP A 98 -7.37 -1.21 4.96
CA ASP A 98 -7.79 -1.91 3.74
C ASP A 98 -6.57 -2.34 2.90
N ALA A 99 -6.79 -3.25 1.95
CA ALA A 99 -5.79 -3.73 1.02
C ALA A 99 -6.35 -3.91 -0.40
N LYS A 100 -5.55 -3.59 -1.41
CA LYS A 100 -5.92 -3.70 -2.82
C LYS A 100 -4.74 -4.21 -3.66
N ILE A 101 -4.98 -5.20 -4.51
CA ILE A 101 -4.03 -5.58 -5.56
C ILE A 101 -4.20 -4.67 -6.78
N VAL A 102 -3.10 -4.31 -7.42
CA VAL A 102 -3.06 -3.67 -8.73
C VAL A 102 -2.43 -4.64 -9.71
N THR A 103 -3.15 -4.94 -10.78
CA THR A 103 -2.72 -5.88 -11.82
C THR A 103 -2.03 -5.16 -12.97
N LEU A 104 -1.17 -5.86 -13.69
CA LEU A 104 -0.60 -5.44 -14.96
C LEU A 104 -1.62 -5.65 -16.07
N ASP A 105 -1.88 -4.62 -16.86
CA ASP A 105 -2.70 -4.75 -18.06
C ASP A 105 -1.98 -5.69 -19.04
N ASN A 106 -2.69 -6.73 -19.51
CA ASN A 106 -2.28 -7.66 -20.58
C ASN A 106 -1.42 -8.88 -20.21
N VAL A 107 -1.32 -9.27 -18.93
CA VAL A 107 -0.74 -10.59 -18.58
C VAL A 107 -1.84 -11.66 -18.69
N LYS A 108 -2.08 -12.16 -19.91
CA LYS A 108 -2.79 -13.44 -20.11
C LYS A 108 -1.77 -14.56 -20.00
N GLU A 109 -1.38 -14.89 -18.77
CA GLU A 109 -0.59 -16.10 -18.55
C GLU A 109 -1.52 -17.30 -18.42
N ASP A 110 -1.38 -18.26 -19.33
CA ASP A 110 -2.09 -19.55 -19.24
C ASP A 110 -1.60 -20.39 -18.05
N LYS A 111 -0.49 -19.98 -17.41
CA LYS A 111 0.15 -20.65 -16.27
C LYS A 111 0.39 -19.65 -15.15
N ILE A 112 -0.21 -19.93 -13.99
CA ILE A 112 0.07 -19.20 -12.75
C ILE A 112 1.57 -19.28 -12.45
N SER A 113 2.22 -18.12 -12.37
CA SER A 113 3.63 -17.99 -12.02
C SER A 113 3.82 -16.85 -11.03
N PHE A 114 4.95 -16.86 -10.32
CA PHE A 114 5.16 -15.99 -9.16
C PHE A 114 6.51 -15.30 -9.19
N ASN A 115 6.50 -14.02 -8.82
CA ASN A 115 7.68 -13.23 -8.56
C ASN A 115 7.90 -13.11 -7.05
N LYS A 116 9.15 -13.30 -6.61
CA LYS A 116 9.55 -12.99 -5.25
C LYS A 116 9.38 -11.48 -5.01
N TYR A 117 8.59 -11.13 -4.00
CA TYR A 117 8.27 -9.74 -3.69
C TYR A 117 9.08 -9.20 -2.50
N LEU A 118 9.13 -9.99 -1.42
CA LEU A 118 9.86 -9.65 -0.21
C LEU A 118 10.29 -10.92 0.53
N THR A 119 11.51 -10.94 1.04
CA THR A 119 11.93 -11.88 2.08
C THR A 119 12.22 -11.09 3.35
N LYS A 120 11.59 -11.48 4.46
CA LYS A 120 11.81 -10.89 5.78
C LYS A 120 11.58 -11.98 6.84
N GLU A 121 12.44 -12.01 7.86
CA GLU A 121 12.45 -13.10 8.86
C GLU A 121 12.68 -14.47 8.15
N ASP A 122 11.90 -15.49 8.47
CA ASP A 122 11.95 -16.83 7.88
C ASP A 122 10.89 -17.05 6.78
N ARG A 123 10.35 -15.95 6.21
CA ARG A 123 9.25 -16.00 5.25
C ARG A 123 9.59 -15.27 3.96
N THR A 124 9.20 -15.86 2.82
CA THR A 124 9.19 -15.17 1.54
C THR A 124 7.75 -14.96 1.07
N ILE A 125 7.46 -13.72 0.67
CA ILE A 125 6.20 -13.34 0.02
C ILE A 125 6.42 -13.34 -1.48
N TYR A 126 5.49 -13.99 -2.19
CA TYR A 126 5.41 -14.05 -3.62
C TYR A 126 4.12 -13.38 -4.08
N LEU A 127 4.22 -12.56 -5.13
CA LEU A 127 3.06 -12.06 -5.86
C LEU A 127 2.93 -12.84 -7.17
N GLU A 128 1.70 -13.17 -7.53
CA GLU A 128 1.40 -13.69 -8.87
C GLU A 128 1.91 -12.70 -9.93
N ASN A 129 2.44 -13.20 -11.05
CA ASN A 129 3.13 -12.39 -12.04
C ASN A 129 2.28 -11.26 -12.65
N ASN A 130 0.97 -11.45 -12.72
CA ASN A 130 0.03 -10.44 -13.18
C ASN A 130 -0.22 -9.34 -12.13
N ILE A 131 0.23 -9.50 -10.88
CA ILE A 131 0.12 -8.48 -9.83
C ILE A 131 1.35 -7.58 -9.89
N LYS A 132 1.10 -6.31 -10.15
CA LYS A 132 2.11 -5.24 -10.10
C LYS A 132 2.46 -4.90 -8.66
N GLU A 133 1.45 -4.73 -7.80
CA GLU A 133 1.63 -4.25 -6.43
C GLU A 133 0.45 -4.64 -5.52
N LEU A 134 0.72 -4.82 -4.23
CA LEU A 134 -0.28 -4.88 -3.16
C LEU A 134 -0.18 -3.58 -2.35
N TYR A 135 -1.23 -2.76 -2.39
CA TYR A 135 -1.31 -1.55 -1.58
C TYR A 135 -2.06 -1.78 -0.28
N ILE A 136 -1.54 -1.19 0.79
CA ILE A 136 -2.19 -1.07 2.10
C ILE A 136 -2.70 0.36 2.24
N PHE A 137 -3.95 0.49 2.67
CA PHE A 137 -4.57 1.75 3.03
C PHE A 137 -4.80 1.76 4.53
N ASP A 138 -4.34 2.81 5.20
CA ASP A 138 -4.55 2.99 6.63
C ASP A 138 -4.77 4.47 6.91
N HIS A 139 -5.95 4.81 7.45
CA HIS A 139 -6.37 6.18 7.73
C HIS A 139 -5.99 7.17 6.60
N GLN A 140 -6.37 6.85 5.36
CA GLN A 140 -6.11 7.63 4.13
C GLN A 140 -4.63 7.77 3.72
N SER A 141 -3.73 7.03 4.34
CA SER A 141 -2.37 6.83 3.81
C SER A 141 -2.36 5.60 2.92
N ARG A 142 -1.64 5.65 1.81
CA ARG A 142 -1.40 4.49 0.92
C ARG A 142 0.07 4.12 0.93
N TRP A 143 0.35 2.85 1.18
CA TRP A 143 1.71 2.28 1.20
C TRP A 143 1.76 1.04 0.32
N THR A 144 2.91 0.76 -0.30
CA THR A 144 3.14 -0.61 -0.80
C THR A 144 3.21 -1.55 0.39
N PHE A 145 2.78 -2.80 0.23
CA PHE A 145 2.84 -3.78 1.32
C PHE A 145 4.26 -3.96 1.81
N LYS A 146 5.23 -4.00 0.90
CA LYS A 146 6.67 -4.03 1.22
C LYS A 146 7.08 -2.87 2.12
N TYR A 147 6.68 -1.64 1.79
CA TYR A 147 6.99 -0.49 2.65
C TYR A 147 6.32 -0.61 4.02
N TYR A 148 5.02 -0.96 4.03
CA TYR A 148 4.24 -1.13 5.26
C TYR A 148 4.93 -2.13 6.20
N VAL A 149 5.19 -3.36 5.75
CA VAL A 149 5.80 -4.39 6.62
C VAL A 149 7.24 -4.08 7.00
N THR A 150 8.00 -3.33 6.21
CA THR A 150 9.39 -2.96 6.55
C THR A 150 9.44 -1.84 7.59
N ASN A 151 8.48 -0.91 7.59
CA ASN A 151 8.55 0.32 8.40
C ASN A 151 7.57 0.34 9.58
N THR A 152 6.60 -0.56 9.64
CA THR A 152 5.76 -0.73 10.83
C THR A 152 6.54 -1.40 11.96
N ASN A 153 6.28 -0.98 13.22
CA ASN A 153 6.85 -1.61 14.42
C ASN A 153 6.23 -2.98 14.77
N GLN A 154 5.58 -3.66 13.81
CA GLN A 154 4.94 -4.97 14.01
C GLN A 154 5.70 -6.07 13.25
N SER A 155 5.48 -7.33 13.66
CA SER A 155 6.06 -8.50 12.99
C SER A 155 5.50 -8.67 11.57
N LEU A 156 6.24 -9.39 10.72
CA LEU A 156 5.72 -9.75 9.41
C LEU A 156 4.42 -10.57 9.52
N GLU A 157 4.35 -11.48 10.49
CA GLU A 157 3.16 -12.29 10.75
C GLU A 157 1.92 -11.45 11.07
N ASN A 158 2.04 -10.45 11.95
CA ASN A 158 0.92 -9.57 12.26
C ASN A 158 0.51 -8.71 11.06
N SER A 159 1.46 -8.34 10.21
CA SER A 159 1.17 -7.59 8.98
C SER A 159 0.39 -8.45 7.99
N ILE A 160 0.79 -9.70 7.78
CA ILE A 160 0.06 -10.67 6.95
C ILE A 160 -1.33 -10.90 7.56
N LYS A 161 -1.41 -11.09 8.88
CA LYS A 161 -2.68 -11.29 9.59
C LYS A 161 -3.65 -10.15 9.34
N SER A 162 -3.18 -8.91 9.43
CA SER A 162 -4.01 -7.72 9.20
C SER A 162 -4.64 -7.75 7.80
N VAL A 163 -3.90 -8.20 6.78
CA VAL A 163 -4.43 -8.35 5.42
C VAL A 163 -5.37 -9.56 5.31
N THR A 164 -5.03 -10.71 5.90
CA THR A 164 -5.91 -11.90 5.85
C THR A 164 -7.20 -11.72 6.63
N ASP A 165 -7.24 -10.88 7.66
CA ASP A 165 -8.46 -10.54 8.41
C ASP A 165 -9.50 -9.80 7.53
N LEU A 166 -9.08 -9.24 6.39
CA LEU A 166 -9.97 -8.67 5.37
C LEU A 166 -10.59 -9.72 4.42
N LEU A 167 -10.14 -10.97 4.52
CA LEU A 167 -10.48 -12.06 3.63
C LEU A 167 -11.23 -13.17 4.37
N GLU A 168 -12.00 -13.96 3.63
CA GLU A 168 -12.67 -15.14 4.18
C GLU A 168 -11.72 -16.33 4.14
N LYS A 169 -11.65 -17.08 5.23
CA LYS A 169 -10.85 -18.30 5.27
C LYS A 169 -11.58 -19.42 4.52
N GLU A 170 -11.03 -19.85 3.39
CA GLU A 170 -11.61 -20.86 2.51
C GLU A 170 -11.21 -22.28 2.94
N ALA A 171 -9.94 -22.50 3.30
CA ALA A 171 -9.44 -23.83 3.61
C ALA A 171 -8.24 -23.83 4.58
N ASN A 172 -8.02 -24.99 5.20
CA ASN A 172 -6.78 -25.38 5.86
C ASN A 172 -6.32 -26.72 5.28
N LEU A 173 -5.05 -26.83 4.92
CA LEU A 173 -4.47 -28.07 4.43
C LEU A 173 -3.88 -28.91 5.57
N LYS A 174 -3.81 -30.23 5.36
CA LYS A 174 -3.23 -31.19 6.32
C LYS A 174 -1.73 -31.37 6.10
N ASP A 175 -1.02 -30.28 5.86
CA ASP A 175 0.41 -30.25 5.52
C ASP A 175 1.27 -29.64 6.64
N GLY A 176 0.66 -29.32 7.79
CA GLY A 176 1.25 -28.56 8.90
C GLY A 176 0.41 -27.32 9.26
N GLY A 177 -0.45 -26.88 8.35
CA GLY A 177 -1.41 -25.82 8.61
C GLY A 177 -1.42 -24.70 7.58
N THR A 178 -1.10 -24.97 6.32
CA THR A 178 -1.29 -23.99 5.24
C THR A 178 -2.75 -23.56 5.19
N ALA A 179 -2.98 -22.24 5.20
CA ALA A 179 -4.32 -21.65 5.19
C ALA A 179 -4.53 -20.84 3.91
N ILE A 180 -5.72 -20.96 3.32
CA ILE A 180 -6.12 -20.25 2.11
C ILE A 180 -7.22 -19.26 2.47
N TYR A 181 -7.02 -18.00 2.13
CA TYR A 181 -7.94 -16.89 2.36
C TYR A 181 -8.33 -16.24 1.04
N LYS A 182 -9.61 -15.92 0.84
CA LYS A 182 -10.12 -15.31 -0.39
C LYS A 182 -11.15 -14.23 -0.13
N ASN A 183 -11.21 -13.25 -1.03
CA ASN A 183 -12.31 -12.29 -1.08
C ASN A 183 -12.61 -11.90 -2.53
N LYS A 184 -13.84 -12.17 -2.98
CA LYS A 184 -14.28 -11.87 -4.34
C LYS A 184 -14.37 -10.37 -4.62
N VAL A 185 -14.83 -9.58 -3.66
CA VAL A 185 -14.99 -8.12 -3.79
C VAL A 185 -13.62 -7.44 -3.92
N LYS A 186 -12.63 -7.89 -3.15
CA LYS A 186 -11.25 -7.39 -3.23
C LYS A 186 -10.45 -7.99 -4.38
N ASN A 187 -11.01 -8.99 -5.07
CA ASN A 187 -10.33 -9.80 -6.07
C ASN A 187 -8.97 -10.32 -5.56
N MET A 188 -8.92 -10.91 -4.36
CA MET A 188 -7.67 -11.27 -3.71
C MET A 188 -7.72 -12.68 -3.11
N THR A 189 -6.61 -13.41 -3.26
CA THR A 189 -6.33 -14.67 -2.58
C THR A 189 -4.99 -14.58 -1.86
N ILE A 190 -4.92 -15.10 -0.63
CA ILE A 190 -3.67 -15.28 0.12
C ILE A 190 -3.56 -16.74 0.55
N ILE A 191 -2.47 -17.39 0.16
CA ILE A 191 -2.08 -18.72 0.62
C ILE A 191 -0.92 -18.54 1.59
N ALA A 192 -1.18 -18.74 2.88
CA ALA A 192 -0.17 -18.65 3.93
C ALA A 192 0.32 -20.05 4.31
N CYS A 193 1.54 -20.40 3.92
CA CYS A 193 2.14 -21.69 4.22
C CYS A 193 2.49 -21.79 5.70
N ASN A 194 2.34 -22.99 6.25
CA ASN A 194 2.87 -23.35 7.56
C ASN A 194 3.09 -24.86 7.61
N THR A 195 3.97 -25.37 6.76
CA THR A 195 4.12 -26.80 6.55
C THR A 195 4.99 -27.47 7.61
N LEU A 196 4.88 -28.80 7.72
CA LEU A 196 5.68 -29.61 8.66
C LEU A 196 7.18 -29.57 8.38
N ASN A 197 7.60 -29.27 7.14
CA ASN A 197 9.01 -29.06 6.79
C ASN A 197 9.50 -27.63 7.09
N GLY A 198 8.64 -26.78 7.65
CA GLY A 198 8.97 -25.42 8.07
C GLY A 198 8.83 -24.36 6.98
N ASN A 199 8.24 -24.66 5.82
CA ASN A 199 7.93 -23.63 4.82
C ASN A 199 6.82 -22.71 5.35
N LYS A 200 7.15 -21.42 5.44
CA LYS A 200 6.28 -20.33 5.94
C LYS A 200 6.05 -19.23 4.91
N ASP A 201 6.28 -19.54 3.64
CA ASP A 201 6.08 -18.63 2.52
C ASP A 201 4.62 -18.20 2.38
N VAL A 202 4.41 -17.11 1.65
CA VAL A 202 3.08 -16.56 1.40
C VAL A 202 2.95 -16.27 -0.08
N TYR A 203 1.86 -16.73 -0.69
CA TYR A 203 1.53 -16.47 -2.09
C TYR A 203 0.29 -15.61 -2.15
N ILE A 204 0.35 -14.52 -2.92
CA ILE A 204 -0.74 -13.58 -3.08
C ILE A 204 -1.08 -13.49 -4.56
N GLY A 205 -2.36 -13.65 -4.87
CA GLY A 205 -2.90 -13.67 -6.24
C GLY A 205 -4.27 -13.02 -6.30
N ASP A 206 -4.87 -13.04 -7.48
CA ASP A 206 -6.27 -12.64 -7.64
C ASP A 206 -7.24 -13.69 -7.04
N TYR A 207 -8.55 -13.46 -7.11
CA TYR A 207 -9.54 -14.38 -6.53
C TYR A 207 -9.52 -15.79 -7.19
N GLN A 208 -9.08 -15.90 -8.43
CA GLN A 208 -9.02 -17.16 -9.18
C GLN A 208 -7.80 -18.00 -8.84
N LEU A 209 -6.81 -17.44 -8.12
CA LEU A 209 -5.67 -18.20 -7.65
C LEU A 209 -6.11 -19.45 -6.87
N SER A 210 -5.69 -20.61 -7.36
CA SER A 210 -5.88 -21.91 -6.73
C SER A 210 -4.56 -22.43 -6.18
N PHE A 211 -4.59 -23.09 -5.02
CA PHE A 211 -3.43 -23.82 -4.52
C PHE A 211 -2.91 -24.85 -5.54
N LYS A 212 -1.59 -24.92 -5.70
CA LYS A 212 -0.90 -25.87 -6.60
C LYS A 212 0.14 -26.65 -5.82
N ASP A 213 0.37 -27.90 -6.21
CA ASP A 213 1.28 -28.81 -5.49
C ASP A 213 2.73 -28.32 -5.38
N ASN A 214 3.17 -27.37 -6.22
CA ASN A 214 4.52 -26.80 -6.14
C ASN A 214 4.63 -25.62 -5.15
N MET A 215 3.51 -25.13 -4.61
CA MET A 215 3.50 -24.12 -3.56
C MET A 215 3.77 -24.76 -2.20
N CYS A 216 4.34 -23.98 -1.28
CA CYS A 216 4.62 -24.41 0.09
C CYS A 216 5.53 -25.65 0.21
N LYS A 217 6.31 -25.97 -0.83
CA LYS A 217 7.29 -27.07 -0.80
C LYS A 217 8.61 -26.67 -0.16
#